data_AF-A0A8E2JNA2-F1
#
_entry.id   AF-A0A8E2JNA2-F1
#
_cell.length_a   1.000
_cell.length_b   1.000
_cell.length_c   1.000
_cell.angle_alpha   90.00
_cell.angle_beta   90.00
_cell.angle_gamma   90.00
#
_symmetry.space_group_name_H-M   'P 1'
#
loop_
_entity.id
_entity.type
_entity.pdbx_description
1 polymer ?
#
loop_
_entity_poly.entity_id
_entity_poly.type
_entity_poly.pdbx_seq_one_letter_code
_entity_poly.pdbx_strand_id
1 'polypeptide(L)'
;SSVIFSSWTATLDLVQSMLEQAQILLVRVGGRVSSKKKEIVFNQFRNDPNTKVLLLSISWGAEGLNLTAATRAYLMEPQWNLTLEEQALARVHRLG
;
A
#
# COMPACT_ATOMS: atom_id res chain seq x y z
N SER A 1 -4.71 7.60 -7.41
CA SER A 1 -3.74 6.66 -6.83
C SER A 1 -4.39 6.02 -5.61
N SER A 2 -4.28 4.69 -5.50
CA SER A 2 -4.96 3.89 -4.48
C SER A 2 -3.94 3.08 -3.67
N VAL A 3 -4.23 2.82 -2.40
CA VAL A 3 -3.47 1.86 -1.58
C VAL A 3 -4.36 0.69 -1.22
N ILE A 4 -3.83 -0.52 -1.35
CA ILE A 4 -4.50 -1.76 -0.93
C ILE A 4 -3.68 -2.37 0.21
N PHE A 5 -4.35 -2.59 1.33
CA PHE A 5 -3.77 -3.17 2.54
C PHE A 5 -4.20 -4.62 2.73
N SER A 6 -3.25 -5.48 3.10
CA SER A 6 -3.54 -6.83 3.60
C SER A 6 -2.46 -7.30 4.57
N SER A 7 -2.84 -8.12 5.55
CA SER A 7 -1.95 -8.87 6.42
C SER A 7 -1.39 -10.12 5.76
N TRP A 8 -2.02 -10.62 4.69
CA TRP A 8 -1.63 -11.88 4.07
C TRP A 8 -0.89 -11.64 2.76
N THR A 9 0.33 -12.18 2.67
CA THR A 9 1.14 -12.06 1.45
C THR A 9 0.45 -12.71 0.26
N ALA A 10 -0.22 -13.85 0.48
CA ALA A 10 -0.99 -14.55 -0.55
C ALA A 10 -2.12 -13.69 -1.14
N THR A 11 -2.83 -12.91 -0.31
CA THR A 11 -3.83 -11.96 -0.79
C THR A 11 -3.19 -10.88 -1.67
N LEU A 12 -2.05 -10.33 -1.25
CA LEU A 12 -1.31 -9.36 -2.05
C LEU A 12 -0.79 -9.96 -3.36
N ASP A 13 -0.37 -11.23 -3.37
CA ASP A 13 0.09 -11.94 -4.56
C ASP A 13 -1.06 -12.09 -5.58
N LEU A 14 -2.23 -12.52 -5.11
CA LEU A 14 -3.43 -12.66 -5.95
C LEU A 14 -3.86 -11.30 -6.54
N VAL A 15 -3.97 -10.27 -5.69
CA VAL A 15 -4.35 -8.93 -6.13
C VAL A 15 -3.33 -8.38 -7.13
N GLN A 16 -2.04 -8.60 -6.90
CA GLN A 16 -0.98 -8.21 -7.83
C GLN A 16 -1.19 -8.86 -9.20
N SER A 17 -1.37 -10.18 -9.26
CA SER A 17 -1.60 -10.89 -10.52
C SER A 17 -2.85 -10.39 -11.26
N MET A 18 -3.94 -10.12 -10.54
CA MET A 18 -5.17 -9.60 -11.14
C MET A 18 -4.97 -8.19 -11.73
N LEU A 19 -4.25 -7.32 -11.02
CA LEU A 19 -3.96 -5.97 -11.50
C LEU A 19 -3.01 -5.97 -12.71
N GLU A 20 -2.00 -6.84 -12.70
CA GLU A 20 -1.09 -7.03 -13.83
C GLU A 20 -1.83 -7.55 -15.08
N GLN A 21 -2.74 -8.51 -14.91
CA GLN A 21 -3.61 -8.98 -16.00
C GLN A 21 -4.50 -7.86 -16.56
N ALA A 22 -4.98 -6.98 -15.69
CA ALA A 22 -5.73 -5.79 -16.08
C ALA A 22 -4.85 -4.64 -16.63
N GLN A 23 -3.54 -4.85 -16.77
CA GLN A 23 -2.56 -3.86 -17.23
C GLN A 23 -2.54 -2.59 -16.36
N ILE A 24 -2.79 -2.74 -15.06
CA ILE A 24 -2.72 -1.66 -14.08
C ILE A 24 -1.34 -1.65 -13.45
N LEU A 25 -0.58 -0.58 -13.71
CA LEU A 25 0.73 -0.38 -13.10
C LEU A 25 0.59 -0.17 -11.59
N LEU A 26 1.36 -0.98 -10.87
CA LEU A 26 1.38 -1.02 -9.41
C LEU A 26 2.80 -1.10 -8.90
N VAL A 27 2.96 -0.76 -7.63
CA VAL A 27 4.15 -1.06 -6.86
C VAL A 27 3.78 -1.76 -5.56
N ARG A 28 4.71 -2.51 -4.98
CA ARG A 28 4.47 -3.30 -3.78
C ARG A 28 5.55 -3.11 -2.73
N VAL A 29 5.11 -3.02 -1.48
CA VAL A 29 5.97 -3.07 -0.29
C VAL A 29 5.49 -4.20 0.60
N GLY A 30 6.31 -5.25 0.75
CA GLY A 30 6.04 -6.37 1.64
C GLY A 30 7.31 -7.12 2.03
N GLY A 31 7.32 -7.72 3.21
CA GLY A 31 8.46 -8.49 3.74
C GLY A 31 9.65 -7.65 4.21
N ARG A 32 10.81 -8.28 4.45
CA ARG A 32 12.06 -7.61 4.83
C ARG A 32 12.66 -6.84 3.65
N VAL A 33 12.11 -5.66 3.36
CA VAL A 33 12.63 -4.73 2.36
C VAL A 33 13.53 -3.71 3.06
N SER A 34 14.73 -3.46 2.51
CA SER A 34 15.62 -2.42 3.04
C SER A 34 14.97 -1.03 2.95
N SER A 35 15.30 -0.13 3.86
CA SER A 35 14.76 1.24 3.89
C SER A 35 14.97 1.97 2.55
N LYS A 36 16.13 1.77 1.91
CA LYS A 36 16.43 2.36 0.59
C LYS A 36 15.48 1.86 -0.50
N LYS A 37 15.18 0.56 -0.54
CA LYS A 37 14.28 0.00 -1.57
C LYS A 37 12.83 0.43 -1.33
N LYS A 38 12.41 0.60 -0.07
CA LYS A 38 11.12 1.20 0.25
C LYS A 38 11.00 2.63 -0.28
N GLU A 39 12.00 3.47 -0.04
CA GLU A 39 12.00 4.86 -0.50
C GLU A 39 11.85 4.96 -2.02
N ILE A 40 12.56 4.10 -2.77
CA ILE A 40 12.43 4.02 -4.24
C ILE A 40 10.99 3.70 -4.66
N VAL A 41 10.37 2.68 -4.03
CA VAL A 41 8.99 2.28 -4.33
C VAL A 41 8.01 3.41 -4.02
N PHE A 42 8.17 4.11 -2.89
CA PHE A 42 7.32 5.25 -2.57
C PHE A 42 7.53 6.43 -3.51
N ASN A 43 8.78 6.71 -3.89
CA ASN A 43 9.09 7.76 -4.84
C ASN A 43 8.44 7.49 -6.20
N GLN A 44 8.47 6.24 -6.66
CA GLN A 44 7.76 5.80 -7.85
C GLN A 44 6.24 6.01 -7.70
N PHE A 45 5.62 5.53 -6.61
CA PHE A 45 4.19 5.73 -6.39
C PHE A 45 3.77 7.20 -6.34
N ARG A 46 4.61 8.09 -5.80
CA ARG A 46 4.30 9.52 -5.67
C ARG A 46 4.47 10.28 -6.98
N ASN A 47 5.52 9.99 -7.74
CA ASN A 47 5.96 10.84 -8.84
C ASN A 47 5.67 10.26 -10.22
N ASP A 48 5.45 8.94 -10.34
CA ASP A 48 5.04 8.35 -11.61
C ASP A 48 3.51 8.36 -11.73
N PRO A 49 2.93 9.20 -12.61
CA PRO A 49 1.49 9.27 -12.78
C PRO A 49 0.89 7.99 -13.35
N ASN A 50 1.68 7.09 -13.93
CA ASN A 50 1.21 5.81 -14.46
C ASN A 50 1.01 4.77 -13.36
N THR A 51 1.80 4.84 -12.27
CA THR A 51 1.64 3.94 -11.13
C THR A 51 0.36 4.28 -10.37
N LYS A 52 -0.68 3.45 -10.50
CA LYS A 52 -2.01 3.72 -9.94
C LYS A 52 -2.22 3.10 -8.57
N VAL A 53 -1.55 2.00 -8.27
CA VAL A 53 -1.81 1.19 -7.07
C VAL A 53 -0.53 0.96 -6.28
N LEU A 54 -0.62 1.10 -4.95
CA LEU A 54 0.37 0.62 -4.00
C LEU A 54 -0.22 -0.56 -3.23
N LEU A 55 0.45 -1.71 -3.30
CA LEU A 55 0.16 -2.88 -2.46
C LEU A 55 1.04 -2.83 -1.22
N LEU A 56 0.43 -2.82 -0.05
CA LEU A 56 1.15 -2.64 1.21
C LEU A 56 0.68 -3.67 2.24
N SER A 57 1.63 -4.29 2.93
CA SER A 57 1.27 -5.10 4.09
C SER A 57 0.87 -4.21 5.27
N ILE A 58 -0.22 -4.51 5.96
CA ILE A 58 -0.78 -3.58 6.97
C ILE A 58 0.17 -3.34 8.16
N SER A 59 0.97 -4.35 8.51
CA SER A 59 2.03 -4.24 9.54
C SER A 59 3.08 -3.18 9.19
N TRP A 60 3.32 -2.95 7.90
CA TRP A 60 4.22 -1.91 7.41
C TRP A 60 3.54 -0.55 7.24
N GLY A 61 2.21 -0.52 7.10
CA GLY A 61 1.43 0.72 7.03
C GLY A 61 1.50 1.58 8.29
N ALA A 62 1.76 0.96 9.45
CA ALA A 62 1.87 1.63 10.74
C ALA A 62 3.24 2.32 10.99
N GLU A 63 4.28 1.93 10.24
CA GLU A 63 5.67 2.34 10.50
C GLU A 63 6.06 3.60 9.68
N GLY A 64 5.55 4.77 10.09
CA GLY A 64 6.09 6.08 9.69
C GLY A 64 5.92 6.52 8.22
N LEU A 65 5.12 5.83 7.41
CA LEU A 65 4.97 6.14 5.99
C LEU A 65 4.05 7.35 5.75
N ASN A 66 4.52 8.34 5.00
CA ASN A 66 3.69 9.44 4.51
C ASN A 66 3.07 9.07 3.15
N LEU A 67 1.79 8.68 3.15
CA LEU A 67 1.05 8.17 1.99
C LEU A 67 0.10 9.23 1.38
N THR A 68 0.36 10.52 1.60
CA THR A 68 -0.46 11.65 1.12
C THR A 68 -0.71 11.67 -0.39
N ALA A 69 0.05 10.93 -1.18
CA ALA A 69 -0.19 10.78 -2.62
C ALA A 69 -1.37 9.87 -2.96
N ALA A 70 -1.93 9.13 -2.00
CA ALA A 70 -3.08 8.26 -2.24
C ALA A 70 -4.41 8.96 -1.94
N THR A 71 -5.40 8.72 -2.79
CA THR A 71 -6.76 9.27 -2.62
C THR A 71 -7.78 8.23 -2.15
N ARG A 72 -7.41 6.95 -2.16
CA ARG A 72 -8.29 5.83 -1.78
C ARG A 72 -7.49 4.79 -1.01
N ALA A 73 -8.10 4.24 0.03
CA ALA A 73 -7.59 3.11 0.79
C ALA A 73 -8.58 1.94 0.72
N TYR A 74 -8.08 0.75 0.46
CA TYR A 74 -8.84 -0.50 0.48
C TYR A 74 -8.20 -1.44 1.49
N LEU A 75 -9.01 -1.96 2.41
CA LEU A 75 -8.60 -3.01 3.33
C LEU A 75 -9.20 -4.32 2.86
N MET A 76 -8.37 -5.31 2.55
CA MET A 76 -8.84 -6.58 1.98
C MET A 76 -9.50 -7.49 3.00
N GLU A 77 -9.08 -7.41 4.26
CA GLU A 77 -9.67 -8.17 5.35
C GLU A 77 -9.62 -7.39 6.69
N PRO A 78 -10.65 -7.55 7.55
CA PRO A 78 -10.66 -6.96 8.89
C PRO A 78 -9.45 -7.43 9.71
N GLN A 79 -8.92 -6.54 10.55
CA GLN A 79 -7.82 -6.89 11.43
C GLN A 79 -8.30 -7.16 12.85
N TRP A 80 -7.67 -8.12 13.50
CA TRP A 80 -7.89 -8.38 14.93
C TRP A 80 -7.57 -7.17 15.80
N ASN A 81 -6.60 -6.36 15.37
CA ASN A 81 -6.20 -5.13 16.03
C ASN A 81 -6.74 -3.92 15.26
N LEU A 82 -7.83 -3.33 15.76
CA LEU A 82 -8.46 -2.14 15.16
C LEU A 82 -7.52 -0.93 15.14
N THR A 83 -6.63 -0.78 16.13
CA THR A 83 -5.67 0.31 16.16
C THR A 83 -4.71 0.25 14.97
N LEU A 84 -4.38 -0.95 14.48
CA LEU A 84 -3.50 -1.12 13.31
C LEU A 84 -4.18 -0.63 12.03
N GLU A 85 -5.48 -0.89 11.91
CA GLU A 85 -6.32 -0.42 10.80
C GLU A 85 -6.48 1.10 10.83
N GLU A 86 -6.85 1.66 11.99
CA GLU A 86 -6.98 3.12 12.17
C GLU A 86 -5.68 3.85 11.85
N GLN A 87 -4.54 3.31 12.29
CA GLN A 87 -3.23 3.87 11.99
C GLN A 87 -2.91 3.82 10.49
N ALA A 88 -3.17 2.70 9.82
CA ALA A 88 -2.93 2.56 8.38
C ALA A 88 -3.81 3.52 7.57
N LEU A 89 -5.11 3.61 7.90
CA LEU A 89 -6.06 4.49 7.22
C LEU A 89 -5.76 5.97 7.47
N ALA A 90 -5.38 6.35 8.70
CA ALA A 90 -5.02 7.73 9.04
C ALA A 90 -3.84 8.27 8.20
N ARG A 91 -3.00 7.40 7.62
CA ARG A 91 -1.90 7.82 6.72
C ARG A 91 -2.36 8.14 5.30
N VAL A 92 -3.45 7.55 4.86
CA VAL A 92 -4.09 7.87 3.57
C VAL A 92 -5.05 9.05 3.74
N HIS A 93 -5.78 9.09 4.85
CA HIS A 93 -6.76 10.12 5.18
C HIS A 93 -6.18 11.46 5.65
N ARG A 94 -4.85 11.64 5.65
CA ARG A 94 -4.24 12.88 6.11
C ARG A 94 -4.61 14.01 5.12
N LEU A 95 -5.71 14.68 5.45
CA LEU A 95 -6.35 15.79 4.74
C LEU A 95 -5.29 16.71 4.13
N GLY A 96 -5.20 16.69 2.81
CA GLY A 96 -4.84 17.87 2.04
C GLY A 96 -6.07 18.76 1.92
#